data_AF-A0A7S4MZI1-F1
#
_entry.id   AF-A0A7S4MZI1-F1
#
_cell.length_a   1.000
_cell.length_b   1.000
_cell.length_c   1.000
_cell.angle_alpha   90.00
_cell.angle_beta   90.00
_cell.angle_gamma   90.00
#
_symmetry.space_group_name_H-M   'P 1'
#
loop_
_entity.id
_entity.type
_entity.pdbx_description
1 polymer ?
#
loop_
_entity_poly.entity_id
_entity_poly.type
_entity_poly.pdbx_seq_one_letter_code
_entity_poly.pdbx_strand_id
1 'polypeptide(L)'
;GCEIMRIEEAIQTHRLKFGAGELEWAKRQMREGGGRRVRAAPETKEEEEEQQQQQTSKWWRLSDLDDPISLQPLAKLPYEPFNLPSNDHLDLWFDPKMIALHVLSTINMKHPLSRRFLLRSEVEALQRHCARCRLRFPKSLLLHYDEVSIALRCAA
;
A
#
# COMPACT_ATOMS: atom_id res chain seq x y z
N GLY A 1 -17.86 8.13 24.31
CA GLY A 1 -18.11 6.78 23.77
C GLY A 1 -18.86 6.96 22.48
N CYS A 2 -18.19 6.79 21.35
CA CYS A 2 -18.19 5.55 20.57
C CYS A 2 -19.57 5.26 19.96
N GLU A 3 -19.86 5.98 18.87
CA GLU A 3 -20.90 5.64 17.91
C GLU A 3 -20.22 4.97 16.72
N ILE A 4 -20.21 3.64 16.71
CA ILE A 4 -19.90 2.83 15.53
C ILE A 4 -21.05 1.82 15.43
N MET A 5 -22.11 2.23 14.74
CA MET A 5 -23.17 1.33 14.33
C MET A 5 -22.72 0.51 13.10
N ARG A 6 -23.13 -0.74 13.16
CA ARG A 6 -22.72 -1.90 12.37
C ARG A 6 -23.12 -1.74 10.91
N ILE A 7 -22.16 -1.98 10.01
CA ILE A 7 -22.38 -2.19 8.59
C ILE A 7 -22.57 -3.71 8.38
N GLU A 8 -23.70 -4.25 8.83
CA GLU A 8 -24.08 -5.66 8.57
C GLU A 8 -25.48 -5.78 7.94
N GLU A 9 -26.08 -4.68 7.48
CA GLU A 9 -27.46 -4.69 7.00
C GLU A 9 -27.61 -4.07 5.60
N ALA A 10 -26.77 -4.52 4.65
CA ALA A 10 -26.84 -4.07 3.25
C ALA A 10 -26.64 -5.18 2.20
N ILE A 11 -26.85 -6.46 2.56
CA ILE A 11 -26.89 -7.55 1.57
C ILE A 11 -28.09 -8.46 1.85
N GLN A 12 -29.30 -7.91 1.77
CA GLN A 12 -30.50 -8.74 1.81
C GLN A 12 -31.64 -8.15 0.98
N THR A 13 -31.43 -7.93 -0.32
CA THR A 13 -32.54 -7.70 -1.27
C THR A 13 -32.10 -7.86 -2.73
N HIS A 14 -31.55 -9.02 -3.11
CA HIS A 14 -31.63 -9.46 -4.51
C HIS A 14 -32.16 -10.90 -4.59
N ARG A 15 -33.47 -10.94 -4.78
CA ARG A 15 -34.33 -12.10 -5.04
C ARG A 15 -34.15 -12.50 -6.51
N LEU A 16 -33.11 -13.28 -6.82
CA LEU A 16 -32.98 -13.92 -8.13
C LEU A 16 -33.93 -15.13 -8.19
N LYS A 17 -34.97 -15.01 -9.02
CA LYS A 17 -35.90 -16.09 -9.35
C LYS A 17 -35.20 -17.03 -10.34
N PHE A 18 -34.74 -18.20 -9.89
CA PHE A 18 -34.31 -19.26 -10.80
C PHE A 18 -35.50 -20.17 -11.13
N GLY A 19 -35.76 -20.31 -12.44
CA GLY A 19 -36.83 -21.16 -12.98
C GLY A 19 -36.45 -22.64 -12.89
N ALA A 20 -37.47 -23.49 -12.71
CA ALA A 20 -37.39 -24.94 -12.48
C ALA A 20 -36.93 -25.78 -13.70
N GLY A 21 -36.09 -25.23 -14.59
CA GLY A 21 -35.63 -25.90 -15.82
C GLY A 21 -34.16 -26.33 -15.83
N GLU A 22 -33.32 -25.82 -14.92
CA GLU A 22 -31.85 -25.99 -14.98
C GLU A 22 -31.28 -27.06 -14.04
N LEU A 23 -32.11 -27.88 -13.39
CA LEU A 23 -31.63 -29.00 -12.55
C LEU A 23 -31.59 -30.35 -13.29
N GLU A 24 -32.28 -30.45 -14.44
CA GLU A 24 -32.38 -31.69 -15.22
C GLU A 24 -31.22 -31.88 -16.21
N TRP A 25 -30.59 -30.80 -16.69
CA TRP A 25 -29.41 -30.91 -17.57
C TRP A 25 -28.19 -31.47 -16.80
N ALA A 26 -28.02 -31.07 -15.53
CA ALA A 26 -26.90 -31.47 -14.69
C ALA A 26 -26.98 -32.94 -14.23
N LYS A 27 -28.19 -33.49 -14.07
CA LYS A 27 -28.38 -34.89 -13.66
C LYS A 27 -28.21 -35.90 -14.81
N ARG A 28 -28.30 -35.46 -16.07
CA ARG A 28 -28.17 -36.34 -17.24
C ARG A 28 -26.72 -36.61 -17.65
N GLN A 29 -25.78 -35.71 -17.33
CA GLN A 29 -24.36 -35.88 -17.65
C GLN A 29 -23.62 -36.88 -16.74
N MET A 30 -24.15 -37.23 -15.56
CA MET A 30 -23.44 -38.07 -14.58
C MET A 30 -23.80 -39.56 -14.61
N ARG A 31 -24.54 -40.05 -15.63
CA ARG A 31 -25.04 -41.45 -15.65
C ARG A 31 -24.47 -42.34 -16.77
N GLU A 32 -23.65 -41.83 -17.67
CA GLU A 32 -23.03 -42.62 -18.75
C GLU A 32 -21.51 -42.39 -18.75
N GLY A 33 -20.75 -43.32 -18.16
CA GLY A 33 -19.29 -43.28 -18.24
C GLY A 33 -18.54 -44.04 -17.13
N GLY A 34 -18.92 -45.29 -16.86
CA GLY A 34 -18.08 -46.19 -16.07
C GLY A 34 -16.95 -46.79 -16.92
N GLY A 35 -15.72 -46.90 -16.40
CA GLY A 35 -14.66 -47.61 -17.13
C GLY A 35 -13.20 -47.52 -16.65
N ARG A 36 -12.91 -47.90 -15.40
CA ARG A 36 -11.71 -48.65 -14.91
C ARG A 36 -10.45 -48.74 -15.82
N ARG A 37 -9.26 -48.28 -15.35
CA ARG A 37 -8.03 -49.10 -15.11
C ARG A 37 -6.75 -48.30 -14.73
N VAL A 38 -6.09 -48.81 -13.68
CA VAL A 38 -4.63 -48.98 -13.42
C VAL A 38 -3.69 -47.77 -13.23
N ARG A 39 -3.20 -47.68 -11.98
CA ARG A 39 -1.91 -47.19 -11.43
C ARG A 39 -0.89 -46.54 -12.39
N ALA A 40 -0.45 -45.33 -12.03
CA ALA A 40 0.96 -44.98 -11.81
C ALA A 40 1.04 -43.59 -11.15
N ALA A 41 1.74 -43.47 -10.03
CA ALA A 41 2.45 -42.22 -9.71
C ALA A 41 3.66 -42.16 -10.65
N PRO A 42 4.03 -40.98 -11.16
CA PRO A 42 5.01 -40.20 -10.41
C PRO A 42 4.75 -38.69 -10.41
N GLU A 43 5.47 -38.08 -9.47
CA GLU A 43 5.70 -36.67 -9.21
C GLU A 43 5.96 -35.84 -10.47
N THR A 44 5.40 -34.63 -10.52
CA THR A 44 6.03 -33.44 -11.12
C THR A 44 5.52 -32.21 -10.39
N LYS A 45 6.43 -31.56 -9.65
CA LYS A 45 6.23 -30.34 -8.85
C LYS A 45 6.32 -29.08 -9.74
N GLU A 46 5.68 -29.09 -10.90
CA GLU A 46 5.97 -28.09 -11.95
C GLU A 46 4.79 -27.17 -12.27
N GLU A 47 3.61 -27.39 -11.70
CA GLU A 47 2.41 -26.59 -12.00
C GLU A 47 2.13 -25.45 -10.99
N GLU A 48 2.90 -25.33 -9.90
CA GLU A 48 2.78 -24.20 -8.94
C GLU A 48 3.62 -22.96 -9.33
N GLU A 49 4.50 -23.05 -10.33
CA GLU A 49 5.44 -21.96 -10.67
C GLU A 49 4.88 -20.93 -11.66
N GLU A 50 3.90 -21.28 -12.50
CA GLU A 50 3.37 -20.36 -13.53
C GLU A 50 2.38 -19.31 -12.99
N GLN A 51 1.88 -19.46 -11.76
CA GLN A 51 0.95 -18.48 -11.16
C GLN A 51 1.66 -17.36 -10.37
N GLN A 52 2.99 -17.34 -10.32
CA GLN A 52 3.77 -16.31 -9.60
C GLN A 52 4.34 -15.19 -10.49
N GLN A 53 4.16 -15.24 -11.81
CA GLN A 53 4.82 -14.32 -12.76
C GLN A 53 4.03 -13.03 -13.08
N GLN A 54 3.03 -12.66 -12.27
CA GLN A 54 2.37 -11.35 -12.35
C GLN A 54 2.64 -10.46 -11.13
N GLN A 55 3.76 -10.67 -10.43
CA GLN A 55 4.33 -9.60 -9.61
C GLN A 55 4.86 -8.51 -10.55
N THR A 56 4.05 -7.47 -10.78
CA THR A 56 4.54 -6.19 -11.29
C THR A 56 5.77 -5.82 -10.47
N SER A 57 6.95 -5.91 -11.08
CA SER A 57 8.21 -5.78 -10.36
C SER A 57 8.25 -4.38 -9.73
N LYS A 58 8.13 -4.31 -8.41
CA LYS A 58 8.30 -3.08 -7.64
C LYS A 58 9.69 -2.53 -7.96
N TRP A 59 9.79 -1.46 -8.75
CA TRP A 59 11.05 -0.97 -9.31
C TRP A 59 12.12 -0.75 -8.24
N TRP A 60 11.72 -0.26 -7.07
CA TRP A 60 12.61 0.03 -5.95
C TRP A 60 13.26 -1.22 -5.34
N ARG A 61 12.74 -2.43 -5.61
CA ARG A 61 13.37 -3.68 -5.15
C ARG A 61 14.65 -4.04 -5.89
N LEU A 62 14.87 -3.42 -7.06
CA LEU A 62 16.06 -3.61 -7.87
C LEU A 62 17.01 -2.42 -7.78
N SER A 63 16.67 -1.38 -7.00
CA SER A 63 17.52 -0.21 -6.84
C SER A 63 18.54 -0.42 -5.73
N ASP A 64 19.80 -0.01 -5.97
CA ASP A 64 20.87 0.06 -4.97
C ASP A 64 20.82 1.36 -4.13
N LEU A 65 19.63 1.96 -4.00
CA LEU A 65 19.44 3.21 -3.28
C LEU A 65 19.21 2.94 -1.78
N ASP A 66 19.87 3.75 -0.95
CA ASP A 66 19.67 3.78 0.49
C ASP A 66 18.85 5.01 0.90
N ASP A 67 18.04 4.87 1.95
CA ASP A 67 17.33 5.98 2.56
C ASP A 67 18.33 6.97 3.19
N PRO A 68 18.37 8.25 2.78
CA PRO A 68 19.36 9.20 3.28
C PRO A 68 19.29 9.51 4.79
N ILE A 69 18.18 9.15 5.46
CA ILE A 69 18.00 9.37 6.90
C ILE A 69 18.43 8.14 7.71
N SER A 70 17.90 6.96 7.37
CA SER A 70 18.13 5.72 8.13
C SER A 70 19.30 4.87 7.62
N LEU A 71 19.81 5.17 6.41
CA LEU A 71 20.80 4.35 5.69
C LEU A 71 20.32 2.91 5.47
N GLN A 72 19.00 2.69 5.48
CA GLN A 72 18.43 1.39 5.16
C GLN A 72 18.22 1.27 3.65
N PRO A 73 18.50 0.11 3.04
CA PRO A 73 18.25 -0.11 1.62
C PRO A 73 16.77 0.03 1.29
N LEU A 74 16.43 0.89 0.32
CA LEU A 74 15.06 1.12 -0.12
C LEU A 74 14.44 -0.15 -0.73
N ALA A 75 15.27 -1.03 -1.29
CA ALA A 75 14.86 -2.32 -1.81
C ALA A 75 14.20 -3.24 -0.76
N LYS A 76 14.52 -3.05 0.54
CA LYS A 76 13.95 -3.83 1.63
C LYS A 76 12.60 -3.31 2.12
N LEU A 77 12.15 -2.15 1.63
CA LEU A 77 10.88 -1.57 2.06
C LEU A 77 9.69 -2.42 1.58
N PRO A 78 8.70 -2.69 2.47
CA PRO A 78 7.49 -3.41 2.07
C PRO A 78 6.58 -2.58 1.17
N TYR A 79 6.70 -1.25 1.27
CA TYR A 79 5.96 -0.22 0.56
C TYR A 79 6.86 0.56 -0.43
N GLU A 80 6.23 1.38 -1.26
CA GLU A 80 6.91 2.28 -2.19
C GLU A 80 7.66 3.37 -1.41
N PRO A 81 8.91 3.71 -1.79
CA PRO A 81 9.61 4.85 -1.20
C PRO A 81 8.95 6.18 -1.63
N PHE A 82 9.15 7.22 -0.83
CA PHE A 82 8.60 8.55 -1.11
C PHE A 82 9.67 9.43 -1.77
N ASN A 83 9.35 9.99 -2.94
CA ASN A 83 10.18 11.01 -3.55
C ASN A 83 9.92 12.37 -2.89
N LEU A 84 10.99 12.99 -2.40
CA LEU A 84 10.99 14.36 -1.92
C LEU A 84 12.16 15.10 -2.57
N PRO A 85 11.93 15.89 -3.63
CA PRO A 85 13.00 16.51 -4.38
C PRO A 85 13.75 17.57 -3.57
N SER A 86 15.07 17.69 -3.81
CA SER A 86 15.88 18.79 -3.30
C SER A 86 15.58 20.11 -4.04
N ASN A 87 16.10 21.24 -3.54
CA ASN A 87 16.10 22.50 -4.27
C ASN A 87 16.82 22.39 -5.62
N ASP A 88 17.81 21.50 -5.73
CA ASP A 88 18.59 21.29 -6.96
C ASP A 88 17.87 20.39 -7.99
N HIS A 89 16.55 20.20 -7.85
CA HIS A 89 15.72 19.30 -8.67
C HIS A 89 16.19 17.85 -8.71
N LEU A 90 17.00 17.44 -7.73
CA LEU A 90 17.41 16.06 -7.56
C LEU A 90 16.28 15.28 -6.89
N ASP A 91 15.81 14.23 -7.58
CA ASP A 91 14.88 13.25 -7.02
C ASP A 91 15.60 12.48 -5.91
N LEU A 92 15.09 12.62 -4.69
CA LEU A 92 15.62 11.95 -3.52
C LEU A 92 14.53 11.05 -2.97
N TRP A 93 14.85 9.77 -2.91
CA TRP A 93 13.94 8.74 -2.44
C TRP A 93 14.23 8.45 -0.97
N PHE A 94 13.18 8.39 -0.18
CA PHE A 94 13.27 8.19 1.25
C PHE A 94 12.29 7.13 1.71
N ASP A 95 12.52 6.62 2.92
CA ASP A 95 11.47 5.97 3.67
C ASP A 95 10.44 7.03 4.12
N PRO A 96 9.17 7.00 3.66
CA PRO A 96 8.11 7.90 4.13
C PRO A 96 7.99 7.93 5.66
N LYS A 97 8.26 6.81 6.34
CA LYS A 97 8.25 6.75 7.80
C LYS A 97 9.35 7.63 8.38
N MET A 98 10.55 7.54 7.84
CA MET A 98 11.71 8.26 8.36
C MET A 98 11.60 9.77 8.13
N ILE A 99 11.13 10.21 6.96
CA ILE A 99 10.87 11.65 6.75
C ILE A 99 9.82 12.14 7.74
N ALA A 100 8.68 11.46 7.86
CA ALA A 100 7.60 11.93 8.71
C ALA A 100 8.05 12.04 10.18
N LEU A 101 8.85 11.09 10.67
CA LEU A 101 9.47 11.19 12.00
C LEU A 101 10.45 12.35 12.12
N HIS A 102 11.30 12.57 11.11
CA HIS A 102 12.24 13.69 11.10
C HIS A 102 11.52 15.05 11.15
N VAL A 103 10.45 15.18 10.37
CA VAL A 103 9.67 16.42 10.29
C VAL A 103 8.96 16.71 11.62
N LEU A 104 8.42 15.68 12.27
CA LEU A 104 7.79 15.83 13.58
C LEU A 104 8.80 16.11 14.71
N SER A 105 10.02 15.58 14.62
CA SER A 105 11.02 15.74 15.68
C SER A 105 11.77 17.07 15.63
N THR A 106 11.98 17.62 14.43
CA THR A 106 12.81 18.81 14.24
C THR A 106 12.05 20.12 14.44
N ILE A 107 10.72 20.10 14.58
CA ILE A 107 9.80 21.25 14.77
C ILE A 107 9.85 22.30 13.64
N ASN A 108 10.87 22.27 12.79
CA ASN A 108 11.16 23.33 11.82
C ASN A 108 10.69 22.99 10.40
N MET A 109 10.03 21.85 10.18
CA MET A 109 9.49 21.44 8.87
C MET A 109 10.51 21.58 7.74
N LYS A 110 11.76 21.13 7.99
CA LYS A 110 12.86 21.24 7.03
C LYS A 110 13.12 19.92 6.32
N HIS A 111 13.55 20.04 5.07
CA HIS A 111 14.07 18.92 4.31
C HIS A 111 15.37 18.42 4.95
N PRO A 112 15.55 17.10 5.17
CA PRO A 112 16.70 16.55 5.89
C PRO A 112 18.06 16.94 5.28
N LEU A 113 18.16 16.90 3.95
CA LEU A 113 19.41 17.20 3.23
C LEU A 113 19.57 18.68 2.86
N SER A 114 18.64 19.24 2.07
CA SER A 114 18.74 20.63 1.60
C SER A 114 18.45 21.69 2.67
N ARG A 115 17.90 21.29 3.83
CA ARG A 115 17.47 22.19 4.92
C ARG A 115 16.46 23.27 4.51
N ARG A 116 15.89 23.17 3.29
CA ARG A 116 14.80 24.02 2.83
C ARG A 116 13.55 23.75 3.64
N PHE A 117 12.67 24.75 3.77
CA PHE A 117 11.35 24.51 4.34
C PHE A 117 10.51 23.64 3.38
N LEU A 118 9.82 22.67 3.95
CA LEU A 118 8.85 21.86 3.23
C LEU A 118 7.61 22.69 2.96
N LEU A 119 7.05 22.51 1.77
CA LEU A 119 5.78 23.12 1.41
C LEU A 119 4.62 22.32 1.99
N ARG A 120 3.51 23.01 2.25
CA ARG A 120 2.28 22.37 2.71
C ARG A 120 1.84 21.23 1.80
N SER A 121 1.95 21.42 0.48
CA SER A 121 1.62 20.41 -0.53
C SER A 121 2.48 19.14 -0.44
N GLU A 122 3.75 19.28 -0.06
CA GLU A 122 4.68 18.15 0.11
C GLU A 122 4.38 17.37 1.39
N VAL A 123 4.05 18.09 2.46
CA VAL A 123 3.60 17.50 3.73
C VAL A 123 2.27 16.76 3.55
N GLU A 124 1.33 17.33 2.80
CA GLU A 124 0.10 16.65 2.41
C GLU A 124 0.37 15.40 1.56
N ALA A 125 1.29 15.50 0.61
CA ALA A 125 1.69 14.37 -0.23
C ALA A 125 2.30 13.23 0.60
N LEU A 126 3.15 13.57 1.57
CA LEU A 126 3.73 12.62 2.51
C LEU A 126 2.65 11.97 3.37
N GLN A 127 1.72 12.75 3.94
CA GLN A 127 0.62 12.22 4.75
C GLN A 127 -0.28 11.28 3.92
N ARG A 128 -0.63 11.67 2.69
CA ARG A 128 -1.37 10.81 1.76
C ARG A 128 -0.60 9.54 1.41
N HIS A 129 0.71 9.64 1.20
CA HIS A 129 1.56 8.50 0.90
C HIS A 129 1.63 7.51 2.08
N CYS A 130 1.85 8.01 3.30
CA CYS A 130 1.82 7.18 4.52
C CYS A 130 0.48 6.47 4.69
N ALA A 131 -0.63 7.15 4.41
CA ALA A 131 -1.97 6.55 4.46
C ALA A 131 -2.15 5.44 3.41
N ARG A 132 -1.72 5.66 2.16
CA ARG A 132 -1.74 4.62 1.11
C ARG A 132 -0.91 3.40 1.50
N CYS A 133 0.26 3.62 2.09
CA CYS A 133 1.17 2.55 2.54
C CYS A 133 0.75 1.92 3.88
N ARG A 134 -0.40 2.32 4.46
CA ARG A 134 -0.94 1.83 5.73
C ARG A 134 0.05 1.98 6.90
N LEU A 135 0.89 3.01 6.86
CA LEU A 135 1.85 3.28 7.93
C LEU A 135 1.11 3.87 9.12
N ARG A 136 1.37 3.34 10.32
CA ARG A 136 0.90 3.93 11.58
C ARG A 136 1.65 5.24 11.80
N PHE A 137 1.10 6.33 11.26
CA PHE A 137 1.58 7.69 11.48
C PHE A 137 0.54 8.53 12.20
N PRO A 138 0.96 9.48 13.05
CA PRO A 138 0.05 10.45 13.60
C PRO A 138 -0.63 11.24 12.47
N LYS A 139 -1.96 11.28 12.50
CA LYS A 139 -2.79 12.06 11.58
C LYS A 139 -2.54 13.58 11.69
N SER A 140 -1.73 14.00 12.67
CA SER A 140 -1.44 15.39 13.02
C SER A 140 -0.24 15.99 12.29
N LEU A 141 0.37 15.33 11.30
CA LEU A 141 1.50 15.90 10.55
C LEU A 141 1.14 17.27 9.95
N LEU A 142 -0.06 17.39 9.37
CA LEU A 142 -0.57 18.66 8.84
C LEU A 142 -0.94 19.68 9.92
N LEU A 143 -1.53 19.23 11.03
CA LEU A 143 -1.84 20.14 12.15
C LEU A 143 -0.55 20.75 12.71
N HIS A 144 0.48 19.93 12.87
CA HIS A 144 1.78 20.38 13.33
C HIS A 144 2.45 21.33 12.33
N TYR A 145 2.29 21.08 11.01
CA TYR A 145 2.76 22.00 9.99
C TYR A 145 2.09 23.38 10.09
N ASP A 146 0.77 23.42 10.27
CA ASP A 146 0.02 24.66 10.36
C ASP A 146 0.42 25.44 11.64
N GLU A 147 0.61 24.78 12.77
CA GLU A 147 1.12 25.37 14.02
C GLU A 147 2.51 26.01 13.84
N VAL A 148 3.46 25.24 13.30
CA VAL A 148 4.83 25.71 13.05
C VAL A 148 4.82 26.88 12.05
N SER A 149 4.01 26.79 11.01
CA SER A 149 3.89 27.85 10.00
C SER A 149 3.30 29.13 10.58
N ILE A 150 2.32 29.03 11.50
CA ILE A 150 1.79 30.20 12.22
C ILE A 150 2.87 30.79 13.12
N ALA A 151 3.57 29.96 13.91
CA ALA A 151 4.62 30.42 14.81
C ALA A 151 5.76 31.14 14.07
N LEU A 152 6.19 30.62 12.92
CA LEU A 152 7.21 31.26 12.07
C LEU A 152 6.74 32.60 11.52
N ARG A 153 5.47 32.72 11.12
CA ARG A 153 4.90 34.00 10.64
C ARG A 153 4.78 35.04 11.75
N CYS A 154 4.50 34.63 12.99
CA CYS A 154 4.39 35.54 14.13
C CYS A 154 5.75 35.98 14.69
N ALA A 155 6.84 35.26 14.37
CA ALA A 155 8.19 35.56 14.83
C ALA A 155 9.01 36.43 13.85
N ALA A 156 8.47 36.73 12.67
CA ALA A 156 9.07 37.58 11.64
C ALA A 156 8.51 39.01 11.72
#